data_AF-A0A8H6WHU1-F1
#
_entry.id   AF-A0A8H6WHU1-F1
#
_cell.length_a   1.000
_cell.length_b   1.000
_cell.length_c   1.000
_cell.angle_alpha   90.00
_cell.angle_beta   90.00
_cell.angle_gamma   90.00
#
_symmetry.space_group_name_H-M   'P 1'
#
loop_
_entity.id
_entity.type
_entity.pdbx_description
1 polymer ?
#
loop_
_entity_poly.entity_id
_entity_poly.type
_entity_poly.pdbx_seq_one_letter_code
_entity_poly.pdbx_strand_id
1 'polypeptide(L)'
;MNGLAHWHHINFAPWFGKETSVKKVLRAVDKDNKFSRPPRGPVSITHMRAIRDSLDLASPRGAAFWALACAAFWGCRRLGELTLATKTFDPKHDASRSAPISRSTRAGREVLSIHLPWTKTTGCAGGTLILTATNDDLCPIRAFDNHTAVNHSPEHETPLFAFRDDSPRAPGPWLPVVKTAFLSFISSIFRAANLEQVFGHSFRIGGRLDIYLFPHILAEVGVRHPCGTFSGLGHKQEGFFVRGTG
;
A
#
# COMPACT_ATOMS: atom_id res chain seq x y z
N MET A 1 33.65 8.60 -5.46
CA MET A 1 33.97 8.97 -6.85
C MET A 1 33.75 7.70 -7.69
N ASN A 2 32.90 7.69 -8.72
CA ASN A 2 32.72 6.47 -9.52
C ASN A 2 33.92 6.29 -10.48
N GLY A 3 34.14 5.08 -11.00
CA GLY A 3 35.30 4.77 -11.84
C GLY A 3 35.40 5.61 -13.11
N LEU A 4 34.26 6.03 -13.68
CA LEU A 4 34.21 6.91 -14.84
C LEU A 4 34.74 8.32 -14.53
N ALA A 5 34.31 8.91 -13.41
CA ALA A 5 34.82 10.22 -12.95
C ALA A 5 36.33 10.17 -12.68
N HIS A 6 36.84 9.04 -12.18
CA HIS A 6 38.26 8.84 -11.93
C HIS A 6 39.07 8.73 -13.24
N TRP A 7 38.54 8.02 -14.25
CA TRP A 7 39.17 7.96 -15.58
C TRP A 7 39.30 9.35 -16.22
N HIS A 8 38.24 10.18 -16.17
CA HIS A 8 38.30 11.55 -16.68
C HIS A 8 39.39 12.37 -15.96
N HIS A 9 39.53 12.18 -14.64
CA HIS A 9 40.55 12.87 -13.85
C HIS A 9 41.97 12.44 -14.23
N ILE A 10 42.22 11.13 -14.38
CA ILE A 10 43.54 10.59 -14.78
C ILE A 10 43.94 11.06 -16.19
N ASN A 11 42.97 11.14 -17.10
CA ASN A 11 43.23 11.49 -18.50
C ASN A 11 43.12 13.00 -18.77
N PHE A 12 43.04 13.83 -17.72
CA PHE A 12 42.85 15.29 -17.84
C PHE A 12 41.69 15.70 -18.76
N ALA A 13 40.66 14.86 -18.85
CA ALA A 13 39.48 15.11 -19.67
C ALA A 13 38.43 15.89 -18.87
N PRO A 14 37.69 16.82 -19.50
CA PRO A 14 36.59 17.52 -18.84
C PRO A 14 35.56 16.55 -18.24
N TRP A 15 35.16 16.77 -16.99
CA TRP A 15 34.16 15.96 -16.29
C TRP A 15 32.87 16.74 -16.05
N PHE A 16 31.79 16.32 -16.70
CA PHE A 16 30.47 16.98 -16.63
C PHE A 16 29.50 16.27 -15.66
N GLY A 17 29.99 15.60 -14.61
CA GLY A 17 29.15 14.81 -13.70
C GLY A 17 28.08 15.59 -12.92
N LYS A 18 28.09 16.93 -12.97
CA LYS A 18 27.02 17.77 -12.42
C LYS A 18 25.78 17.79 -13.31
N GLU A 19 25.91 17.49 -14.60
CA GLU A 19 24.81 17.45 -15.56
C GLU A 19 23.75 16.41 -15.21
N THR A 20 22.49 16.77 -15.46
CA THR A 20 21.32 15.96 -15.13
C THR A 20 21.26 14.68 -15.95
N SER A 21 21.74 14.71 -17.21
CA SER A 21 21.86 13.57 -18.13
C SER A 21 22.83 12.53 -17.58
N VAL A 22 24.07 12.95 -17.26
CA VAL A 22 25.11 12.08 -16.69
C VAL A 22 24.65 11.49 -15.36
N LYS A 23 24.04 12.27 -14.47
CA LYS A 23 23.47 11.76 -13.20
C LYS A 23 22.37 10.71 -13.42
N LYS A 24 21.51 10.88 -14.44
CA LYS A 24 20.45 9.92 -14.77
C LYS A 24 21.02 8.61 -15.32
N VAL A 25 21.99 8.69 -16.23
CA VAL A 25 22.67 7.52 -16.80
C VAL A 25 23.43 6.75 -15.73
N LEU A 26 24.21 7.43 -14.89
CA LEU A 26 24.92 6.79 -13.78
C LEU A 26 23.96 6.10 -12.80
N ARG A 27 22.82 6.73 -12.46
CA ARG A 27 21.77 6.10 -11.65
C ARG A 27 21.09 4.90 -12.33
N ALA A 28 21.07 4.85 -13.66
CA ALA A 28 20.52 3.73 -14.41
C ALA A 28 21.49 2.54 -14.42
N VAL A 29 22.79 2.80 -14.68
CA VAL A 29 23.85 1.77 -14.61
C VAL A 29 23.97 1.19 -13.20
N ASP A 30 23.87 2.02 -12.16
CA ASP A 30 23.83 1.55 -10.76
C ASP A 30 22.58 0.71 -10.43
N LYS A 31 21.50 0.81 -11.23
CA LYS A 31 20.31 -0.04 -11.06
C LYS A 31 20.50 -1.42 -11.69
N ASP A 32 21.26 -1.53 -12.78
CA ASP A 32 21.52 -2.81 -13.46
C ASP A 32 22.45 -3.73 -12.64
N ASN A 33 23.36 -3.16 -11.83
CA ASN A 33 24.25 -3.92 -10.96
C ASN A 33 23.68 -4.22 -9.57
N LYS A 34 22.36 -4.23 -9.40
CA LYS A 34 21.75 -4.54 -8.09
C LYS A 34 21.53 -6.02 -7.90
N PHE A 35 22.05 -6.54 -6.78
CA PHE A 35 21.46 -7.69 -6.10
C PHE A 35 19.95 -7.45 -5.97
N SER A 36 19.18 -8.11 -6.83
CA SER A 36 17.72 -8.11 -6.74
C SER A 36 17.35 -9.11 -5.66
N ARG A 37 16.73 -8.63 -4.58
CA ARG A 37 16.17 -9.52 -3.57
C ARG A 37 15.15 -10.44 -4.25
N PRO A 38 15.07 -11.73 -3.85
CA PRO A 38 14.09 -12.63 -4.42
C PRO A 38 12.69 -12.01 -4.36
N PRO A 39 11.84 -12.25 -5.39
CA PRO A 39 10.45 -11.81 -5.39
C PRO A 39 9.78 -12.23 -4.07
N ARG A 40 9.14 -11.28 -3.41
CA ARG A 40 8.43 -11.54 -2.15
C ARG A 40 7.03 -12.02 -2.48
N GLY A 41 6.58 -13.11 -1.87
CA GLY A 41 5.24 -13.60 -2.01
C GLY A 41 4.18 -12.54 -1.63
N PRO A 42 3.00 -12.59 -2.27
CA PRO A 42 1.85 -11.82 -1.84
C PRO A 42 1.34 -12.28 -0.47
N VAL A 43 0.73 -11.36 0.28
CA VAL A 43 -0.20 -11.78 1.33
C VAL A 43 -1.34 -12.52 0.65
N SER A 44 -1.70 -13.71 1.12
CA SER A 44 -2.85 -14.47 0.63
C SER A 44 -4.00 -14.45 1.64
N ILE A 45 -5.16 -14.99 1.26
CA ILE A 45 -6.29 -15.19 2.18
C ILE A 45 -5.90 -16.06 3.39
N THR A 46 -5.02 -17.05 3.23
CA THR A 46 -4.53 -17.86 4.36
C THR A 46 -3.72 -17.03 5.35
N HIS A 47 -2.91 -16.08 4.88
CA HIS A 47 -2.23 -15.12 5.74
C HIS A 47 -3.24 -14.20 6.46
N MET A 48 -4.26 -13.72 5.76
CA MET A 48 -5.30 -12.86 6.37
C MET A 48 -6.08 -13.60 7.48
N ARG A 49 -6.43 -14.87 7.26
CA ARG A 49 -7.07 -15.72 8.29
C ARG A 49 -6.14 -15.94 9.48
N ALA A 50 -4.87 -16.28 9.25
CA ALA A 50 -3.89 -16.44 10.34
C ALA A 50 -3.73 -15.16 11.19
N ILE A 51 -3.74 -13.97 10.56
CA ILE A 51 -3.74 -12.71 11.30
C ILE A 51 -5.02 -12.59 12.13
N ARG A 52 -6.19 -12.79 11.54
CA ARG A 52 -7.48 -12.66 12.24
C ARG A 52 -7.57 -13.58 13.44
N ASP A 53 -7.21 -14.85 13.28
CA ASP A 53 -7.34 -15.88 14.31
C ASP A 53 -6.37 -15.64 15.49
N SER A 54 -5.31 -14.88 15.26
CA SER A 54 -4.34 -14.49 16.30
C SER A 54 -4.72 -13.23 17.09
N LEU A 55 -5.80 -12.54 16.71
CA LEU A 55 -6.19 -11.25 17.27
C LEU A 55 -7.49 -11.36 18.07
N ASP A 56 -7.47 -10.81 19.28
CA ASP A 56 -8.70 -10.49 20.00
C ASP A 56 -9.31 -9.20 19.43
N LEU A 57 -10.41 -9.34 18.68
CA LEU A 57 -11.10 -8.23 18.03
C LEU A 57 -11.91 -7.35 19.01
N ALA A 58 -12.10 -7.79 20.25
CA ALA A 58 -12.69 -6.98 21.31
C ALA A 58 -11.63 -6.06 21.96
N SER A 59 -10.35 -6.43 21.87
CA SER A 59 -9.27 -5.59 22.40
C SER A 59 -9.04 -4.34 21.52
N PRO A 60 -8.77 -3.15 22.11
CA PRO A 60 -8.46 -1.93 21.38
C PRO A 60 -7.38 -2.10 20.31
N ARG A 61 -6.26 -2.73 20.71
CA ARG A 61 -5.13 -3.01 19.82
C ARG A 61 -5.50 -4.00 18.72
N GLY A 62 -6.20 -5.08 19.06
CA GLY A 62 -6.52 -6.13 18.10
C GLY A 62 -7.50 -5.67 17.04
N ALA A 63 -8.53 -4.90 17.43
CA ALA A 63 -9.45 -4.26 16.50
C ALA A 63 -8.72 -3.34 15.51
N ALA A 64 -7.80 -2.51 15.99
CA ALA A 64 -7.02 -1.60 15.15
C ALA A 64 -6.07 -2.32 14.19
N PHE A 65 -5.35 -3.33 14.68
CA PHE A 65 -4.44 -4.13 13.87
C PHE A 65 -5.19 -4.89 12.78
N TRP A 66 -6.38 -5.42 13.11
CA TRP A 66 -7.22 -6.13 12.15
C TRP A 66 -7.76 -5.19 11.07
N ALA A 67 -8.31 -4.04 11.46
CA ALA A 67 -8.80 -3.04 10.51
C ALA A 67 -7.68 -2.55 9.58
N LEU A 68 -6.47 -2.32 10.10
CA LEU A 68 -5.30 -1.94 9.31
C LEU A 68 -4.91 -3.03 8.29
N ALA A 69 -4.88 -4.30 8.71
CA ALA A 69 -4.56 -5.42 7.82
C ALA A 69 -5.54 -5.50 6.66
N CYS A 70 -6.84 -5.46 6.96
CA CYS A 70 -7.91 -5.44 5.96
C CYS A 70 -7.82 -4.22 5.03
N ALA A 71 -7.56 -3.03 5.58
CA ALA A 71 -7.43 -1.82 4.79
C ALA A 71 -6.22 -1.84 3.85
N ALA A 72 -5.09 -2.36 4.31
CA ALA A 72 -3.90 -2.51 3.48
C ALA A 72 -4.10 -3.54 2.36
N PHE A 73 -4.73 -4.67 2.68
CA PHE A 73 -5.01 -5.75 1.73
C PHE A 73 -6.07 -5.32 0.70
N TRP A 74 -7.31 -5.12 1.12
CA TRP A 74 -8.44 -4.82 0.22
C TRP A 74 -8.35 -3.44 -0.41
N GLY A 75 -7.79 -2.45 0.30
CA GLY A 75 -7.56 -1.11 -0.24
C GLY A 75 -6.34 -1.02 -1.18
N CYS A 76 -5.60 -2.12 -1.37
CA CYS A 76 -4.36 -2.19 -2.14
C CYS A 76 -3.36 -1.09 -1.75
N ARG A 77 -3.24 -0.80 -0.45
CA ARG A 77 -2.38 0.29 0.04
C ARG A 77 -1.03 -0.21 0.47
N ARG A 78 -0.04 0.68 0.39
CA ARG A 78 1.23 0.42 1.08
C ARG A 78 0.98 0.62 2.56
N LEU A 79 1.53 -0.26 3.40
CA LEU A 79 1.36 -0.13 4.85
C LEU A 79 1.82 1.24 5.37
N GLY A 80 2.91 1.80 4.82
CA GLY A 80 3.41 3.13 5.19
C GLY A 80 2.54 4.32 4.78
N GLU A 81 1.45 4.10 4.03
CA GLU A 81 0.42 5.12 3.77
C GLU A 81 -0.67 5.10 4.86
N LEU A 82 -0.73 4.04 5.67
CA LEU A 82 -1.76 3.81 6.70
C LEU A 82 -1.19 3.75 8.13
N THR A 83 0.13 3.62 8.27
CA THR A 83 0.85 3.52 9.54
C THR A 83 1.89 4.61 9.67
N LEU A 84 2.21 5.01 10.90
CA LEU A 84 3.28 5.95 11.14
C LEU A 84 4.65 5.26 11.09
N ALA A 85 5.66 6.02 10.64
CA ALA A 85 7.05 5.59 10.67
C ALA A 85 7.67 5.67 12.07
N THR A 86 7.33 6.73 12.80
CA THR A 86 7.70 6.97 14.20
C THR A 86 6.44 7.10 15.05
N LYS A 87 6.54 7.53 16.31
CA LYS A 87 5.36 7.79 17.16
C LYS A 87 4.77 9.19 16.95
N THR A 88 5.39 10.02 16.10
CA THR A 88 4.99 11.41 15.88
C THR A 88 4.03 11.49 14.70
N PHE A 89 2.87 12.11 14.92
CA PHE A 89 1.86 12.36 13.91
C PHE A 89 2.20 13.62 13.10
N ASP A 90 2.06 13.55 11.77
CA ASP A 90 2.12 14.70 10.87
C ASP A 90 0.81 14.81 10.07
N PRO A 91 -0.03 15.83 10.28
CA PRO A 91 -1.32 15.96 9.58
C PRO A 91 -1.20 16.13 8.06
N LYS A 92 -0.02 16.49 7.54
CA LYS A 92 0.23 16.58 6.09
C LYS A 92 0.54 15.23 5.46
N HIS A 93 0.90 14.23 6.27
CA HIS A 93 1.34 12.93 5.82
C HIS A 93 0.39 11.80 6.28
N ASP A 94 -0.05 11.85 7.53
CA ASP A 94 -0.73 10.78 8.22
C ASP A 94 -2.24 11.04 8.27
N ALA A 95 -3.03 10.03 7.89
CA ALA A 95 -4.48 10.11 8.02
C ALA A 95 -4.90 10.07 9.49
N SER A 96 -5.81 10.96 9.88
CA SER A 96 -6.39 11.02 11.22
C SER A 96 -7.79 10.40 11.27
N ARG A 97 -8.34 10.28 12.48
CA ARG A 97 -9.74 9.91 12.74
C ARG A 97 -10.74 10.98 12.30
N SER A 98 -10.28 12.20 12.03
CA SER A 98 -11.08 13.27 11.42
C SER A 98 -11.00 13.32 9.89
N ALA A 99 -10.28 12.39 9.26
CA ALA A 99 -10.23 12.30 7.81
C ALA A 99 -11.66 12.22 7.23
N PRO A 100 -11.97 12.97 6.16
CA PRO A 100 -13.26 12.85 5.49
C PRO A 100 -13.58 11.40 5.09
N ILE A 101 -14.73 10.91 5.56
CA ILE A 101 -15.26 9.58 5.26
C ILE A 101 -16.57 9.73 4.49
N SER A 102 -16.72 8.99 3.39
CA SER A 102 -17.99 8.84 2.70
C SER A 102 -18.34 7.37 2.51
N ARG A 103 -19.63 7.07 2.62
CA ARG A 103 -20.19 5.75 2.32
C ARG A 103 -21.06 5.86 1.07
N SER A 104 -20.96 4.86 0.21
CA SER A 104 -21.75 4.76 -1.02
C SER A 104 -22.08 3.30 -1.29
N THR A 105 -22.99 3.04 -2.22
CA THR A 105 -23.25 1.68 -2.72
C THR A 105 -22.82 1.60 -4.17
N ARG A 106 -22.10 0.54 -4.54
CA ARG A 106 -21.75 0.26 -5.94
C ARG A 106 -22.04 -1.21 -6.23
N ALA A 107 -22.85 -1.43 -7.28
CA ALA A 107 -23.33 -2.74 -7.71
C ALA A 107 -23.85 -3.66 -6.59
N GLY A 108 -24.52 -3.08 -5.59
CA GLY A 108 -25.14 -3.81 -4.49
C GLY A 108 -24.25 -4.00 -3.26
N ARG A 109 -23.00 -3.53 -3.27
CA ARG A 109 -22.11 -3.55 -2.11
C ARG A 109 -21.85 -2.17 -1.55
N GLU A 110 -21.75 -2.12 -0.22
CA GLU A 110 -21.29 -0.94 0.49
C GLU A 110 -19.82 -0.66 0.17
N VAL A 111 -19.51 0.61 -0.04
CA VAL A 111 -18.18 1.13 -0.31
C VAL A 111 -17.90 2.27 0.66
N LEU A 112 -16.85 2.12 1.44
CA LEU A 112 -16.31 3.12 2.35
C LEU A 112 -15.10 3.81 1.70
N SER A 113 -15.13 5.12 1.62
CA SER A 113 -14.05 5.95 1.09
C SER A 113 -13.50 6.86 2.17
N ILE A 114 -12.20 6.79 2.41
CA ILE A 114 -11.51 7.58 3.45
C ILE A 114 -10.40 8.38 2.77
N HIS A 115 -10.36 9.69 2.99
CA HIS A 115 -9.31 10.54 2.45
C HIS A 115 -7.96 10.29 3.15
N LEU A 116 -6.89 10.21 2.36
CA LEU A 116 -5.51 10.14 2.84
C LEU A 116 -4.79 11.43 2.43
N PRO A 117 -4.17 12.18 3.35
CA PRO A 117 -3.50 13.44 3.02
C PRO A 117 -2.25 13.25 2.16
N TRP A 118 -1.62 12.07 2.24
CA TRP A 118 -0.46 11.73 1.44
C TRP A 118 -0.50 10.31 0.89
N THR A 119 0.02 10.11 -0.32
CA THR A 119 0.38 8.78 -0.81
C THR A 119 1.75 8.78 -1.46
N LYS A 120 2.39 7.60 -1.58
CA LYS A 120 3.71 7.49 -2.19
C LYS A 120 3.77 7.97 -3.63
N THR A 121 2.64 7.91 -4.33
CA THR A 121 2.51 8.14 -5.78
C THR A 121 2.09 9.57 -6.10
N THR A 122 1.20 10.15 -5.30
CA THR A 122 0.61 11.48 -5.53
C THR A 122 1.16 12.55 -4.58
N GLY A 123 1.95 12.16 -3.56
CA GLY A 123 2.46 13.10 -2.56
C GLY A 123 1.33 13.78 -1.82
N CYS A 124 1.47 15.08 -1.57
CA CYS A 124 0.50 15.91 -0.84
C CYS A 124 -0.81 16.19 -1.61
N ALA A 125 -0.93 15.75 -2.87
CA ALA A 125 -2.25 15.69 -3.52
C ALA A 125 -3.14 14.61 -2.87
N GLY A 126 -2.57 13.76 -2.02
CA GLY A 126 -3.29 12.78 -1.24
C GLY A 126 -3.91 11.68 -2.09
N GLY A 127 -4.85 10.96 -1.52
CA GLY A 127 -5.60 9.93 -2.21
C GLY A 127 -6.81 9.48 -1.42
N THR A 128 -7.41 8.40 -1.86
CA THR A 128 -8.58 7.80 -1.21
C THR A 128 -8.31 6.33 -0.95
N LEU A 129 -8.42 5.92 0.31
CA LEU A 129 -8.57 4.52 0.70
C LEU A 129 -10.02 4.11 0.40
N ILE A 130 -10.18 3.13 -0.48
CA ILE A 130 -11.50 2.62 -0.88
C ILE A 130 -11.59 1.19 -0.36
N LEU A 131 -12.60 0.91 0.47
CA LEU A 131 -12.91 -0.40 1.01
C LEU A 131 -14.30 -0.80 0.54
N THR A 132 -14.44 -2.05 0.08
CA THR A 132 -15.73 -2.59 -0.38
C THR A 132 -16.11 -3.77 0.49
N ALA A 133 -17.37 -3.85 0.89
CA ALA A 133 -17.86 -4.98 1.66
C ALA A 133 -17.64 -6.29 0.90
N THR A 134 -17.02 -7.29 1.52
CA THR A 134 -16.92 -8.66 0.97
C THR A 134 -18.04 -9.57 1.50
N ASN A 135 -18.78 -9.12 2.52
CA ASN A 135 -19.84 -9.88 3.21
C ASN A 135 -19.40 -11.24 3.79
N ASP A 136 -18.10 -11.44 3.96
CA ASP A 136 -17.51 -12.61 4.59
C ASP A 136 -16.86 -12.25 5.92
N ASP A 137 -16.13 -13.17 6.52
CA ASP A 137 -15.44 -13.03 7.79
C ASP A 137 -14.17 -12.15 7.73
N LEU A 138 -13.69 -11.82 6.52
CA LEU A 138 -12.57 -10.94 6.24
C LEU A 138 -12.99 -9.54 5.73
N CYS A 139 -14.27 -9.19 5.93
CA CYS A 139 -14.86 -7.95 5.43
C CYS A 139 -14.14 -6.69 5.96
N PRO A 140 -13.58 -5.84 5.06
CA PRO A 140 -12.83 -4.67 5.46
C PRO A 140 -13.71 -3.59 6.09
N ILE A 141 -14.97 -3.46 5.65
CA ILE A 141 -15.91 -2.50 6.25
C ILE A 141 -16.26 -2.93 7.67
N ARG A 142 -16.57 -4.21 7.88
CA ARG A 142 -16.86 -4.73 9.23
C ARG A 142 -15.65 -4.60 10.17
N ALA A 143 -14.44 -4.83 9.65
CA ALA A 143 -13.20 -4.64 10.41
C ALA A 143 -13.00 -3.17 10.80
N PHE A 144 -13.23 -2.23 9.87
CA PHE A 144 -13.14 -0.80 10.13
C PHE A 144 -14.20 -0.34 11.15
N ASP A 145 -15.45 -0.77 10.98
CA ASP A 145 -16.55 -0.41 11.87
C ASP A 145 -16.29 -0.92 13.29
N ASN A 146 -15.85 -2.18 13.43
CA ASN A 146 -15.44 -2.73 14.73
C ASN A 146 -14.32 -1.92 15.38
N HIS A 147 -13.29 -1.54 14.61
CA HIS A 147 -12.22 -0.67 15.11
C HIS A 147 -12.77 0.67 15.60
N THR A 148 -13.66 1.32 14.85
CA THR A 148 -14.22 2.61 15.28
C THR A 148 -15.14 2.51 16.49
N ALA A 149 -15.82 1.37 16.66
CA ALA A 149 -16.70 1.11 17.80
C ALA A 149 -15.92 0.79 19.08
N VAL A 150 -14.91 -0.08 18.99
CA VAL A 150 -14.03 -0.42 20.12
C VAL A 150 -13.19 0.81 20.51
N ASN A 151 -12.53 1.43 19.53
CA ASN A 151 -11.74 2.65 19.70
C ASN A 151 -12.59 3.89 19.39
N HIS A 152 -13.63 4.12 20.20
CA HIS A 152 -14.54 5.24 20.07
C HIS A 152 -13.99 6.53 20.70
N SER A 153 -14.57 7.67 20.31
CA SER A 153 -14.26 9.01 20.83
C SER A 153 -12.77 9.44 20.79
N PRO A 154 -12.09 9.34 19.63
CA PRO A 154 -10.73 9.85 19.47
C PRO A 154 -10.68 11.38 19.39
N GLU A 155 -9.53 11.95 19.77
CA GLU A 155 -9.23 13.36 19.49
C GLU A 155 -9.00 13.58 17.99
N HIS A 156 -9.15 14.83 17.52
CA HIS A 156 -9.12 15.16 16.09
C HIS A 156 -7.82 14.75 15.38
N GLU A 157 -6.66 14.91 16.01
CA GLU A 157 -5.35 14.56 15.45
C GLU A 157 -4.91 13.12 15.77
N THR A 158 -5.84 12.29 16.23
CA THR A 158 -5.57 10.87 16.46
C THR A 158 -5.38 10.15 15.13
N PRO A 159 -4.31 9.37 14.92
CA PRO A 159 -4.11 8.61 13.69
C PRO A 159 -5.26 7.64 13.39
N LEU A 160 -5.56 7.42 12.11
CA LEU A 160 -6.74 6.67 11.64
C LEU A 160 -6.88 5.27 12.28
N PHE A 161 -5.77 4.55 12.42
CA PHE A 161 -5.72 3.22 13.03
C PHE A 161 -5.16 3.23 14.46
N ALA A 162 -5.09 4.38 15.15
CA ALA A 162 -4.65 4.42 16.54
C ALA A 162 -5.66 3.73 17.46
N PHE A 163 -5.16 3.16 18.56
CA PHE A 163 -5.96 2.48 19.57
C PHE A 163 -5.67 3.06 20.95
N ARG A 164 -6.63 2.93 21.86
CA ARG A 164 -6.46 3.37 23.24
C ARG A 164 -5.71 2.32 24.05
N ASP A 165 -4.75 2.76 24.85
CA ASP A 165 -4.07 1.88 25.82
C ASP A 165 -4.96 1.70 27.05
N ASP A 166 -5.91 0.76 26.98
CA ASP A 166 -6.81 0.47 28.10
C ASP A 166 -6.10 -0.40 29.14
N SER A 167 -5.23 0.24 29.91
CA SER A 167 -4.72 -0.30 31.14
C SER A 167 -5.86 -0.39 32.18
N PRO A 168 -5.91 -1.43 33.04
CA PRO A 168 -7.00 -1.63 33.99
C PRO A 168 -7.27 -0.49 35.00
N ARG A 169 -6.42 0.55 35.03
CA ARG A 169 -6.45 1.62 36.05
C ARG A 169 -7.02 2.95 35.54
N ALA A 170 -6.97 3.22 34.24
CA ALA A 170 -7.49 4.44 33.60
C ALA A 170 -7.45 4.28 32.06
N PRO A 171 -8.31 5.00 31.30
CA PRO A 171 -8.14 5.11 29.86
C PRO A 171 -6.78 5.74 29.57
N GLY A 172 -5.88 4.98 28.96
CA GLY A 172 -4.54 5.45 28.61
C GLY A 172 -4.52 6.32 27.36
N PRO A 173 -3.33 6.81 26.97
CA PRO A 173 -3.18 7.65 25.79
C PRO A 173 -3.52 6.90 24.49
N TRP A 174 -3.82 7.66 23.44
CA TRP A 174 -3.96 7.13 22.08
C TRP A 174 -2.59 6.72 21.52
N LEU A 175 -2.46 5.46 21.15
CA LEU A 175 -1.23 4.91 20.60
C LEU A 175 -1.35 4.70 19.08
N PRO A 176 -0.43 5.25 18.27
CA PRO A 176 -0.40 4.99 16.85
C PRO A 176 0.02 3.54 16.56
N VAL A 177 -0.48 2.99 15.46
CA VAL A 177 0.10 1.78 14.90
C VAL A 177 1.39 2.13 14.15
N VAL A 178 2.52 1.81 14.80
CA VAL A 178 3.84 1.98 14.20
C VAL A 178 4.12 0.82 13.26
N LYS A 179 4.56 1.14 12.04
CA LYS A 179 4.81 0.16 10.97
C LYS A 179 5.69 -1.01 11.40
N THR A 180 6.79 -0.73 12.10
CA THR A 180 7.76 -1.76 12.53
C THR A 180 7.16 -2.71 13.55
N ALA A 181 6.37 -2.19 14.49
CA ALA A 181 5.67 -3.01 15.49
C ALA A 181 4.62 -3.92 14.83
N PHE A 182 3.86 -3.39 13.87
CA PHE A 182 2.90 -4.18 13.11
C PHE A 182 3.58 -5.28 12.28
N LEU A 183 4.67 -4.94 11.57
CA LEU A 183 5.42 -5.93 10.78
C LEU A 183 6.06 -7.02 11.64
N SER A 184 6.59 -6.66 12.81
CA SER A 184 7.14 -7.64 13.76
C SER A 184 6.05 -8.62 14.23
N PHE A 185 4.87 -8.10 14.57
CA PHE A 185 3.71 -8.88 14.98
C PHE A 185 3.23 -9.87 13.91
N ILE A 186 3.00 -9.42 12.67
CA ILE A 186 2.56 -10.34 11.61
C ILE A 186 3.65 -11.37 11.26
N SER A 187 4.93 -10.98 11.33
CA SER A 187 6.04 -11.91 11.04
C SER A 187 6.09 -13.05 12.05
N SER A 188 5.82 -12.79 13.33
CA SER A 188 5.76 -13.83 14.35
C SER A 188 4.60 -14.80 14.12
N ILE A 189 3.43 -14.28 13.70
CA ILE A 189 2.26 -15.11 13.36
C ILE A 189 2.57 -16.01 12.18
N PHE A 190 3.11 -15.45 11.09
CA PHE A 190 3.43 -16.23 9.90
C PHE A 190 4.49 -17.28 10.17
N ARG A 191 5.47 -16.96 11.03
CA ARG A 191 6.47 -17.94 11.45
C ARG A 191 5.85 -19.08 12.26
N ALA A 192 4.94 -18.78 13.18
CA ALA A 192 4.24 -19.80 13.97
C ALA A 192 3.32 -20.67 13.12
N ALA A 193 2.68 -20.09 12.09
CA ALA A 193 1.80 -20.79 11.16
C ALA A 193 2.56 -21.49 10.00
N ASN A 194 3.90 -21.47 10.00
CA ASN A 194 4.75 -21.99 8.91
C ASN A 194 4.39 -21.42 7.52
N LEU A 195 4.02 -20.14 7.48
CA LEU A 195 3.70 -19.39 6.27
C LEU A 195 4.90 -18.60 5.76
N GLU A 196 4.87 -18.24 4.47
CA GLU A 196 5.91 -17.41 3.84
C GLU A 196 6.03 -16.06 4.57
N GLN A 197 7.26 -15.61 4.79
CA GLN A 197 7.51 -14.30 5.40
C GLN A 197 7.23 -13.18 4.40
N VAL A 198 6.20 -12.40 4.70
CA VAL A 198 5.75 -11.28 3.87
C VAL A 198 6.02 -9.93 4.55
N PHE A 199 6.17 -8.87 3.75
CA PHE A 199 6.53 -7.53 4.24
C PHE A 199 5.42 -6.53 3.92
N GLY A 200 5.53 -5.28 4.40
CA GLY A 200 4.50 -4.26 4.16
C GLY A 200 4.17 -3.95 2.70
N HIS A 201 5.02 -4.34 1.74
CA HIS A 201 4.72 -4.24 0.30
C HIS A 201 3.84 -5.40 -0.20
N SER A 202 3.90 -6.55 0.45
CA SER A 202 3.19 -7.78 0.07
C SER A 202 1.67 -7.65 0.24
N PHE A 203 1.18 -6.79 1.13
CA PHE A 203 -0.27 -6.48 1.24
C PHE A 203 -0.81 -5.91 -0.07
N ARG A 204 -0.12 -4.92 -0.63
CA ARG A 204 -0.51 -4.30 -1.91
C ARG A 204 -0.44 -5.28 -3.08
N ILE A 205 0.52 -6.20 -3.07
CA ILE A 205 0.63 -7.24 -4.11
C ILE A 205 -0.53 -8.24 -3.93
N GLY A 206 -0.75 -8.71 -2.71
CA GLY A 206 -1.80 -9.67 -2.37
C GLY A 206 -3.20 -9.19 -2.72
N GLY A 207 -3.58 -8.01 -2.24
CA GLY A 207 -4.90 -7.44 -2.55
C GLY A 207 -5.13 -7.25 -4.05
N ARG A 208 -4.08 -6.84 -4.79
CA ARG A 208 -4.18 -6.71 -6.25
C ARG A 208 -4.38 -8.05 -6.94
N LEU A 209 -3.67 -9.10 -6.51
CA LEU A 209 -3.81 -10.43 -7.08
C LEU A 209 -5.17 -11.04 -6.76
N ASP A 210 -5.64 -10.88 -5.53
CA ASP A 210 -6.93 -11.40 -5.10
C ASP A 210 -8.08 -10.77 -5.90
N ILE A 211 -8.07 -9.42 -6.01
CA ILE A 211 -9.01 -8.65 -6.83
C ILE A 211 -8.98 -9.07 -8.31
N TYR A 212 -7.80 -9.39 -8.86
CA TYR A 212 -7.66 -9.79 -10.27
C TYR A 212 -8.14 -11.23 -10.52
N LEU A 213 -7.82 -12.15 -9.61
CA LEU A 213 -8.16 -13.57 -9.74
C LEU A 213 -9.63 -13.84 -9.40
N PHE A 214 -10.25 -12.97 -8.58
CA PHE A 214 -11.63 -13.05 -8.15
C PHE A 214 -12.43 -11.79 -8.55
N PRO A 215 -12.67 -11.57 -9.86
CA PRO A 215 -13.25 -10.35 -10.41
C PRO A 215 -14.72 -10.11 -10.07
N HIS A 216 -15.38 -11.06 -9.37
CA HIS A 216 -16.69 -10.81 -8.77
C HIS A 216 -16.65 -9.69 -7.71
N ILE A 217 -15.46 -9.24 -7.29
CA ILE A 217 -15.26 -8.03 -6.48
C ILE A 217 -15.06 -6.79 -7.38
N LEU A 218 -14.54 -6.94 -8.61
CA LEU A 218 -14.21 -5.85 -9.54
C LEU A 218 -15.34 -5.35 -10.42
N ALA A 219 -16.32 -6.20 -10.77
CA ALA A 219 -17.50 -5.75 -11.52
C ALA A 219 -18.26 -4.61 -10.80
N GLU A 220 -17.96 -4.41 -9.52
CA GLU A 220 -18.69 -3.54 -8.61
C GLU A 220 -17.94 -2.27 -8.18
N VAL A 221 -16.60 -2.24 -8.28
CA VAL A 221 -15.80 -1.13 -7.76
C VAL A 221 -15.03 -0.50 -8.91
N GLY A 222 -15.58 0.58 -9.47
CA GLY A 222 -14.95 1.39 -10.52
C GLY A 222 -13.64 2.05 -10.08
N VAL A 223 -12.60 1.26 -9.80
CA VAL A 223 -11.25 1.70 -9.55
C VAL A 223 -10.65 2.07 -10.91
N ARG A 224 -10.66 3.37 -11.25
CA ARG A 224 -9.82 3.84 -12.36
C ARG A 224 -8.35 3.58 -12.01
N HIS A 225 -7.69 2.79 -12.84
CA HIS A 225 -6.25 2.57 -12.77
C HIS A 225 -5.50 3.90 -13.00
N PRO A 226 -4.56 4.30 -12.12
CA PRO A 226 -3.58 5.31 -12.45
C PRO A 226 -2.38 4.62 -13.10
N CYS A 227 -2.57 4.14 -14.33
CA CYS A 227 -1.46 3.76 -15.19
C CYS A 227 -1.95 3.87 -16.63
N GLY A 228 -1.47 4.90 -17.32
CA GLY A 228 -1.74 5.10 -18.74
C GLY A 228 -1.36 3.84 -19.51
N THR A 229 -2.24 3.46 -20.42
CA THR A 229 -2.00 2.48 -21.47
C THR A 229 -0.75 2.88 -22.24
N PHE A 230 0.34 2.16 -22.01
CA PHE A 230 1.44 2.03 -22.94
C PHE A 230 1.03 0.93 -23.92
N SER A 231 0.30 1.28 -24.98
CA SER A 231 0.13 0.41 -26.15
C SER A 231 1.32 0.64 -27.06
N GLY A 232 2.33 -0.24 -26.93
CA GLY A 232 3.40 -0.36 -27.90
C GLY A 232 2.95 -1.12 -29.15
N LEU A 233 3.52 -0.72 -30.28
CA LEU A 233 4.01 -1.57 -31.38
C LEU A 233 3.10 -2.71 -31.86
N GLY A 234 2.50 -2.49 -33.04
CA GLY A 234 1.93 -3.54 -33.87
C GLY A 234 2.01 -3.15 -35.35
N HIS A 235 3.00 -3.72 -36.03
CA HIS A 235 3.05 -4.03 -37.47
C HIS A 235 2.84 -2.92 -38.50
N LYS A 236 3.97 -2.44 -39.06
CA LYS A 236 4.07 -2.13 -40.49
C LYS A 236 3.72 -3.40 -41.28
N GLN A 237 2.66 -3.35 -42.08
CA GLN A 237 2.52 -4.22 -43.24
C GLN A 237 3.16 -3.50 -44.43
N GLU A 238 4.27 -4.04 -44.90
CA GLU A 238 4.71 -3.87 -46.28
C GLU A 238 3.89 -4.83 -47.14
N GLY A 239 3.24 -4.29 -48.17
CA GLY A 239 2.52 -5.04 -49.21
C GLY A 239 2.72 -4.31 -50.53
N PHE A 240 3.32 -5.03 -51.48
CA PHE A 240 3.85 -4.61 -52.77
C PHE A 240 2.75 -4.20 -53.79
N PHE A 241 3.00 -3.08 -54.48
CA PHE A 241 2.81 -2.75 -55.91
C PHE A 241 1.76 -3.50 -56.78
N VAL A 242 0.90 -2.76 -57.51
CA VAL A 242 0.83 -2.73 -59.01
C VAL A 242 0.10 -1.44 -59.48
N ARG A 243 0.74 -0.69 -60.39
CA ARG A 243 0.16 0.36 -61.26
C ARG A 243 -0.67 -0.29 -62.39
N GLY A 244 -1.83 0.28 -62.74
CA GLY A 244 -2.55 -0.04 -63.97
C GLY A 244 -3.56 1.03 -64.35
N THR A 245 -3.42 1.54 -65.56
CA THR A 245 -4.18 2.61 -66.24
C THR A 245 -5.62 2.22 -66.60
N GLY A 246 -6.50 3.23 -66.68
CA GLY A 246 -7.85 3.15 -67.24
C GLY A 246 -8.61 4.43 -67.00
#